data_AF-A0A529XLN9-F1
#
_entry.id   AF-A0A529XLN9-F1
#
_cell.length_a   1.000
_cell.length_b   1.000
_cell.length_c   1.000
_cell.angle_alpha   90.00
_cell.angle_beta   90.00
_cell.angle_gamma   90.00
#
_symmetry.space_group_name_H-M   'P 1'
#
loop_
_entity.id
_entity.type
_entity.pdbx_description
1 polymer ?
#
loop_
_entity_poly.entity_id
_entity_poly.type
_entity_poly.pdbx_seq_one_letter_code
_entity_poly.pdbx_strand_id
1 'polypeptide(L)'
;VWNASASAPIGLYRIAAGALARGDLVLVRPPEYAAYLAAERSYLPRNVPLAKRLAALPDDNVCAFNDAIIIGGDIVARRLKIDAEGRPLPWWNGCRALGDNEVFLLGSDKNRSFDSRYFGPVPTQNVIGRLVPLWTE
;
A
#
# COMPACT_ATOMS: atom_id res chain seq x y z
N VAL A 1 -14.70 -3.77 -9.44
CA VAL A 1 -13.26 -4.11 -9.38
C VAL A 1 -13.14 -5.53 -8.90
N TRP A 2 -12.52 -6.40 -9.68
CA TRP A 2 -12.21 -7.76 -9.26
C TRP A 2 -10.78 -7.81 -8.71
N ASN A 3 -10.60 -8.19 -7.44
CA ASN A 3 -9.27 -8.45 -6.89
C ASN A 3 -8.95 -9.94 -7.02
N ALA A 4 -7.97 -10.27 -7.86
CA ALA A 4 -7.52 -11.64 -8.12
C ALA A 4 -6.26 -12.03 -7.33
N SER A 5 -5.82 -11.22 -6.36
CA SER A 5 -4.58 -11.44 -5.62
C SER A 5 -4.80 -11.44 -4.11
N ALA A 6 -3.91 -12.10 -3.37
CA ALA A 6 -3.98 -12.18 -1.90
C ALA A 6 -3.62 -10.86 -1.18
N SER A 7 -3.39 -9.74 -1.88
CA SER A 7 -3.09 -8.46 -1.22
C SER A 7 -4.28 -7.89 -0.42
N ALA A 8 -5.48 -8.29 -0.81
CA ALA A 8 -6.76 -8.05 -0.15
C ALA A 8 -7.60 -9.33 -0.30
N PRO A 9 -8.77 -9.46 0.37
CA PRO A 9 -9.64 -10.61 0.14
C PRO A 9 -9.96 -10.75 -1.36
N ILE A 10 -9.88 -11.96 -1.89
CA ILE A 10 -10.24 -12.23 -3.28
C ILE A 10 -11.73 -11.99 -3.42
N GLY A 11 -12.14 -11.31 -4.49
CA GLY A 11 -13.56 -11.05 -4.73
C GLY A 11 -13.88 -9.80 -5.54
N LEU A 12 -15.17 -9.47 -5.53
CA LEU A 12 -15.76 -8.36 -6.26
C LEU A 12 -16.04 -7.19 -5.33
N TYR A 13 -15.57 -6.01 -5.73
CA TYR A 13 -15.71 -4.77 -5.00
C TYR A 13 -16.35 -3.69 -5.85
N ARG A 14 -17.18 -2.85 -5.24
CA ARG A 14 -17.59 -1.57 -5.82
C ARG A 14 -16.65 -0.46 -5.35
N ILE A 15 -16.49 0.57 -6.18
CA ILE A 15 -15.79 1.80 -5.79
C ILE A 15 -16.84 2.74 -5.17
N ALA A 16 -16.58 3.20 -3.95
CA ALA A 16 -17.43 4.16 -3.25
C ALA A 16 -16.72 5.52 -3.15
N ALA A 17 -17.50 6.59 -3.35
CA ALA A 17 -17.09 7.95 -3.04
C ALA A 17 -17.25 8.22 -1.53
N GLY A 18 -16.54 9.23 -1.04
CA GLY A 18 -16.62 9.69 0.34
C GLY A 18 -15.25 9.89 0.98
N ALA A 19 -15.26 10.35 2.23
CA ALA A 19 -14.05 10.54 3.02
C ALA A 19 -13.34 9.19 3.23
N LEU A 20 -12.01 9.23 3.09
CA LEU A 20 -11.14 8.10 3.36
C LEU A 20 -10.85 8.04 4.87
N ALA A 21 -10.93 6.85 5.44
CA ALA A 21 -10.61 6.60 6.84
C ALA A 21 -9.47 5.58 6.99
N ARG A 22 -8.78 5.61 8.12
CA ARG A 22 -7.81 4.58 8.47
C ARG A 22 -8.48 3.21 8.44
N GLY A 23 -7.82 2.23 7.82
CA GLY A 23 -8.29 0.85 7.69
C GLY A 23 -9.11 0.57 6.43
N ASP A 24 -9.61 1.61 5.74
CA ASP A 24 -10.31 1.46 4.48
C ASP A 24 -9.44 0.74 3.45
N LEU A 25 -10.03 -0.20 2.72
CA LEU A 25 -9.42 -0.77 1.54
C LEU A 25 -9.62 0.21 0.38
N VAL A 26 -8.56 0.58 -0.32
CA VAL A 26 -8.59 1.53 -1.43
C VAL A 26 -7.97 0.96 -2.68
N LEU A 27 -8.49 1.40 -3.82
CA LEU A 27 -7.87 1.20 -5.12
C LEU A 27 -6.91 2.37 -5.37
N VAL A 28 -5.64 2.09 -5.62
CA VAL A 28 -4.60 3.12 -5.76
C VAL A 28 -3.75 2.89 -7.00
N ARG A 29 -3.36 3.95 -7.69
CA ARG A 29 -2.28 3.90 -8.68
C ARG A 29 -0.93 4.01 -7.96
N PRO A 30 -0.03 3.02 -8.08
CA PRO A 30 1.30 3.16 -7.48
C PRO A 30 2.03 4.40 -8.05
N PRO A 31 2.94 5.03 -7.27
CA PRO A 31 3.88 6.00 -7.82
C PRO A 31 4.60 5.43 -9.04
N GLU A 32 4.97 6.27 -10.02
CA GLU A 32 5.44 5.79 -11.33
C GLU A 32 6.62 4.81 -11.23
N TYR A 33 7.61 5.12 -10.39
CA TYR A 33 8.77 4.25 -10.19
C TYR A 33 8.39 2.89 -9.60
N ALA A 34 7.40 2.86 -8.70
CA ALA A 34 6.91 1.63 -8.10
C ALA A 34 6.09 0.82 -9.12
N ALA A 35 5.33 1.50 -9.99
CA ALA A 35 4.62 0.86 -11.10
C ALA A 35 5.58 0.23 -12.10
N TYR A 36 6.67 0.94 -12.45
CA TYR A 36 7.72 0.43 -13.33
C TYR A 36 8.41 -0.79 -12.73
N LEU A 37 8.85 -0.70 -11.48
CA LEU A 37 9.51 -1.81 -10.78
C LEU A 37 8.59 -3.04 -10.69
N ALA A 38 7.32 -2.84 -10.33
CA ALA A 38 6.35 -3.93 -10.25
C ALA A 38 6.13 -4.63 -11.58
N ALA A 39 6.13 -3.87 -12.69
CA ALA A 39 5.99 -4.42 -14.04
C ALA A 39 7.26 -5.16 -14.49
N GLU A 40 8.44 -4.55 -14.31
CA GLU A 40 9.73 -5.15 -14.61
C GLU A 40 9.94 -6.47 -13.86
N ARG A 41 9.48 -6.54 -12.61
CA ARG A 41 9.62 -7.72 -11.76
C ARG A 41 8.44 -8.70 -11.84
N SER A 42 7.47 -8.44 -12.71
CA SER A 42 6.27 -9.26 -12.93
C SER A 42 5.38 -9.41 -11.68
N TYR A 43 5.45 -8.47 -10.73
CA TYR A 43 4.53 -8.43 -9.59
C TYR A 43 3.12 -8.01 -10.03
N LEU A 44 3.04 -7.03 -10.93
CA LEU A 44 1.79 -6.47 -11.45
C LEU A 44 2.07 -5.68 -12.74
N PRO A 45 1.22 -5.77 -13.78
CA PRO A 45 1.38 -4.93 -14.97
C PRO A 45 1.32 -3.44 -14.66
N ARG A 46 2.10 -2.62 -15.37
CA ARG A 46 2.34 -1.19 -15.08
C ARG A 46 1.07 -0.35 -14.89
N ASN A 47 0.01 -0.64 -15.65
CA ASN A 47 -1.23 0.16 -15.68
C ASN A 47 -2.33 -0.38 -14.76
N VAL A 48 -2.04 -1.42 -13.97
CA VAL A 48 -3.03 -2.05 -13.09
C VAL A 48 -2.92 -1.41 -11.69
N PRO A 49 -4.03 -0.88 -11.14
CA PRO A 49 -4.04 -0.37 -9.77
C PRO A 49 -3.87 -1.45 -8.71
N LEU A 50 -3.42 -1.06 -7.52
CA LEU A 50 -3.27 -1.90 -6.34
C LEU A 50 -4.49 -1.78 -5.43
N ALA A 51 -4.87 -2.87 -4.75
CA ALA A 51 -5.76 -2.84 -3.60
C ALA A 51 -4.94 -2.85 -2.31
N LYS A 52 -4.97 -1.77 -1.52
CA LYS A 52 -4.22 -1.61 -0.26
C LYS A 52 -5.08 -0.99 0.83
N ARG A 53 -4.73 -1.22 2.09
CA ARG A 53 -5.38 -0.57 3.23
C ARG A 53 -4.69 0.76 3.54
N LEU A 54 -5.49 1.76 3.90
CA LEU A 54 -5.00 3.01 4.47
C LEU A 54 -4.47 2.77 5.89
N ALA A 55 -3.15 2.72 6.03
CA ALA A 55 -2.49 2.52 7.30
C ALA A 55 -2.26 3.83 8.04
N ALA A 56 -1.98 4.91 7.32
CA ALA A 56 -1.88 6.27 7.84
C ALA A 56 -2.45 7.32 6.89
N LEU A 57 -2.91 8.41 7.48
CA LEU A 57 -3.55 9.57 6.86
C LEU A 57 -2.68 10.81 7.06
N PRO A 58 -3.00 11.95 6.42
CA PRO A 58 -2.31 13.22 6.69
C PRO A 58 -2.11 13.49 8.18
N ASP A 59 -0.99 14.13 8.52
CA ASP A 59 -0.53 14.44 9.88
C ASP A 59 -0.10 13.26 10.76
N ASP A 60 -0.37 12.01 10.36
CA ASP A 60 0.15 10.85 11.08
C ASP A 60 1.68 10.79 10.99
N ASN A 61 2.35 10.52 12.11
CA ASN A 61 3.77 10.23 12.13
C ASN A 61 4.05 8.79 11.69
N VAL A 62 4.84 8.65 10.61
CA VAL A 62 5.29 7.37 10.07
C VAL A 62 6.82 7.31 10.13
N CYS A 63 7.34 6.26 10.77
CA CYS A 63 8.77 6.05 10.94
C CYS A 63 9.20 4.68 10.45
N ALA A 64 10.22 4.64 9.60
CA ALA A 64 10.93 3.43 9.21
C ALA A 64 12.23 3.34 10.01
N PHE A 65 12.36 2.27 10.79
CA PHE A 65 13.57 1.98 11.57
C PHE A 65 13.98 0.52 11.35
N ASN A 66 15.15 0.30 10.77
CA ASN A 66 15.60 -1.03 10.32
C ASN A 66 14.55 -1.71 9.43
N ASP A 67 13.98 -2.83 9.83
CA ASP A 67 12.92 -3.53 9.10
C ASP A 67 11.51 -3.11 9.55
N ALA A 68 11.38 -2.32 10.62
CA ALA A 68 10.09 -1.97 11.20
C ALA A 68 9.52 -0.69 10.58
N ILE A 69 8.20 -0.70 10.32
CA ILE A 69 7.39 0.48 10.08
C ILE A 69 6.56 0.75 11.33
N ILE A 70 6.67 1.97 11.83
CA ILE A 70 6.06 2.45 13.05
C ILE A 70 5.08 3.57 12.69
N ILE A 71 3.85 3.49 13.18
CA ILE A 71 2.81 4.50 13.01
C ILE A 71 2.16 4.75 14.37
N GLY A 72 2.12 6.00 14.81
CA GLY A 72 1.56 6.34 16.12
C GLY A 72 2.26 5.70 17.33
N GLY A 73 3.51 5.25 17.17
CA GLY A 73 4.29 4.56 18.20
C GLY A 73 4.27 3.03 18.12
N ASP A 74 3.35 2.45 17.33
CA ASP A 74 3.21 1.00 17.21
C ASP A 74 3.92 0.45 15.97
N ILE A 75 4.57 -0.71 16.09
CA ILE A 75 5.08 -1.46 14.93
C ILE A 75 3.90 -2.08 14.19
N VAL A 76 3.52 -1.47 13.07
CA VAL A 76 2.37 -1.91 12.27
C VAL A 76 2.75 -2.90 11.17
N ALA A 77 4.00 -2.88 10.71
CA ALA A 77 4.49 -3.80 9.68
C ALA A 77 6.01 -3.98 9.76
N ARG A 78 6.48 -5.08 9.16
CA ARG A 78 7.90 -5.31 8.88
C ARG A 78 8.13 -5.49 7.39
N ARG A 79 9.29 -5.05 6.89
CA ARG A 79 9.66 -5.14 5.48
C ARG A 79 10.66 -6.27 5.26
N LEU A 80 10.53 -6.96 4.12
CA LEU A 80 11.48 -7.97 3.70
C LEU A 80 12.66 -7.30 2.99
N LYS A 81 13.84 -7.93 3.09
CA LYS A 81 15.04 -7.49 2.36
C LYS A 81 15.01 -7.89 0.89
N ILE A 82 14.39 -9.02 0.60
CA ILE A 82 14.32 -9.64 -0.72
C ILE A 82 12.88 -10.07 -1.04
N ASP A 83 12.55 -10.15 -2.32
CA ASP A 83 11.29 -10.72 -2.80
C ASP A 83 11.33 -12.25 -2.86
N ALA A 84 10.25 -12.86 -3.36
CA ALA A 84 10.13 -14.31 -3.46
C ALA A 84 11.13 -14.94 -4.44
N GLU A 85 11.64 -14.16 -5.39
CA GLU A 85 12.66 -14.56 -6.37
C GLU A 85 14.09 -14.23 -5.91
N GLY A 86 14.27 -13.77 -4.67
CA GLY A 86 15.58 -13.47 -4.08
C GLY A 86 16.17 -12.11 -4.47
N ARG A 87 15.40 -11.24 -5.13
CA ARG A 87 15.86 -9.92 -5.58
C ARG A 87 15.70 -8.88 -4.46
N PRO A 88 16.67 -7.98 -4.24
CA PRO A 88 16.56 -6.94 -3.21
C PRO A 88 15.34 -6.04 -3.40
N LEU A 89 14.61 -5.77 -2.33
CA LEU A 89 13.48 -4.85 -2.33
C LEU A 89 13.94 -3.43 -1.96
N PRO A 90 13.42 -2.38 -2.64
CA PRO A 90 13.73 -1.00 -2.27
C PRO A 90 13.11 -0.69 -0.90
N TRP A 91 13.77 0.14 -0.12
CA TRP A 91 13.34 0.45 1.25
C TRP A 91 13.11 1.96 1.36
N TRP A 92 11.86 2.35 1.64
CA TRP A 92 11.59 3.74 2.02
C TRP A 92 12.14 4.01 3.43
N ASN A 93 12.88 5.10 3.62
CA ASN A 93 13.41 5.47 4.92
C ASN A 93 12.97 6.89 5.27
N GLY A 94 12.55 7.11 6.50
CA GLY A 94 12.09 8.39 7.00
C GLY A 94 11.41 8.24 8.35
N CYS A 95 11.33 9.32 9.11
CA CYS A 95 10.52 9.42 10.33
C CYS A 95 9.95 10.83 10.38
N ARG A 96 8.70 10.97 9.91
CA ARG A 96 8.04 12.26 9.75
C ARG A 96 6.53 12.13 9.75
N ALA A 97 5.85 13.25 10.02
CA ALA A 97 4.44 13.40 9.71
C ALA A 97 4.22 13.29 8.19
N LEU A 98 3.11 12.68 7.81
CA LEU A 98 2.60 12.73 6.43
C LEU A 98 2.13 14.14 6.11
N GLY A 99 2.41 14.61 4.89
CA GLY A 99 1.86 15.88 4.42
C GLY A 99 0.35 15.80 4.16
N ASP A 100 -0.28 16.96 4.04
CA ASP A 100 -1.73 17.14 3.81
C ASP A 100 -2.29 16.32 2.63
N ASN A 101 -1.43 16.00 1.66
CA ASN A 101 -1.76 15.26 0.46
C ASN A 101 -1.12 13.86 0.41
N GLU A 102 -0.71 13.29 1.53
CA GLU A 102 -0.07 11.97 1.57
C GLU A 102 -0.86 10.97 2.41
N VAL A 103 -0.76 9.70 2.00
CA VAL A 103 -1.25 8.56 2.75
C VAL A 103 -0.19 7.48 2.80
N PHE A 104 -0.24 6.61 3.81
CA PHE A 104 0.60 5.42 3.88
C PHE A 104 -0.24 4.16 3.71
N LEU A 105 0.19 3.26 2.83
CA LEU A 105 -0.61 2.13 2.37
C LEU A 105 0.07 0.81 2.74
N LEU A 106 -0.68 -0.10 3.37
CA LEU A 106 -0.21 -1.44 3.70
C LEU A 106 -1.12 -2.50 3.10
N GLY A 107 -0.55 -3.60 2.62
CA GLY A 107 -1.31 -4.78 2.26
C GLY A 107 -1.80 -5.55 3.47
N SER A 108 -2.76 -6.45 3.24
CA SER A 108 -3.33 -7.31 4.29
C SER A 108 -2.35 -8.40 4.75
N ASP A 109 -1.49 -8.87 3.84
CA ASP A 109 -0.38 -9.77 4.16
C ASP A 109 0.77 -8.96 4.77
N LYS A 110 0.98 -9.19 6.07
CA LYS A 110 1.99 -8.50 6.88
C LYS A 110 3.41 -8.67 6.36
N ASN A 111 3.72 -9.65 5.50
CA ASN A 111 5.09 -9.91 5.08
C ASN A 111 5.33 -9.87 3.56
N ARG A 112 4.36 -10.21 2.70
CA ARG A 112 4.64 -10.38 1.24
C ARG A 112 4.11 -9.28 0.31
N SER A 113 3.38 -8.30 0.82
CA SER A 113 2.78 -7.27 -0.04
C SER A 113 3.77 -6.17 -0.46
N PHE A 114 3.90 -5.92 -1.77
CA PHE A 114 4.58 -4.72 -2.30
C PHE A 114 3.70 -3.47 -2.08
N ASP A 115 4.08 -2.63 -1.11
CA ASP A 115 3.33 -1.46 -0.63
C ASP A 115 4.25 -0.35 -0.05
N SER A 116 3.70 0.59 0.74
CA SER A 116 4.43 1.78 1.24
C SER A 116 5.65 1.45 2.12
N ARG A 117 5.80 0.21 2.60
CA ARG A 117 7.08 -0.26 3.19
C ARG A 117 8.29 -0.02 2.28
N TYR A 118 8.06 -0.13 0.98
CA TYR A 118 9.09 -0.14 -0.04
C TYR A 118 9.12 1.16 -0.83
N PHE A 119 7.94 1.71 -1.16
CA PHE A 119 7.82 2.94 -1.95
C PHE A 119 7.36 4.17 -1.14
N GLY A 120 7.16 4.04 0.17
CA GLY A 120 6.87 5.17 1.05
C GLY A 120 5.46 5.74 0.92
N PRO A 121 5.26 6.96 1.47
CA PRO A 121 4.02 7.71 1.35
C PRO A 121 3.60 7.89 -0.11
N VAL A 122 2.28 7.89 -0.34
CA VAL A 122 1.67 8.00 -1.66
C VAL A 122 0.77 9.24 -1.69
N PRO A 123 0.81 10.04 -2.77
CA PRO A 123 -0.09 11.17 -2.91
C PRO A 123 -1.56 10.75 -2.89
N THR A 124 -2.43 11.51 -2.21
CA THR A 124 -3.88 11.23 -2.13
C THR A 124 -4.54 11.19 -3.52
N GLN A 125 -4.06 11.98 -4.48
CA GLN A 125 -4.51 11.98 -5.88
C GLN A 125 -4.30 10.63 -6.59
N ASN A 126 -3.40 9.79 -6.10
CA ASN A 126 -3.20 8.44 -6.64
C ASN A 126 -4.31 7.47 -6.19
N VAL A 127 -5.07 7.81 -5.15
CA VAL A 127 -6.20 7.01 -4.68
C VAL A 127 -7.38 7.22 -5.61
N ILE A 128 -7.81 6.13 -6.26
CA ILE A 128 -8.94 6.14 -7.19
C ILE A 128 -10.27 6.14 -6.42
N GLY A 129 -10.32 5.41 -5.30
CA GLY A 129 -11.48 5.39 -4.42
C GLY A 129 -11.49 4.22 -3.45
N ARG A 130 -12.45 4.24 -2.53
CA ARG A 130 -12.62 3.20 -1.52
C ARG A 130 -13.25 1.95 -2.14
N LEU A 131 -12.68 0.79 -1.85
CA LEU A 131 -13.21 -0.51 -2.22
C LEU A 131 -14.15 -1.02 -1.12
N VAL A 132 -15.41 -1.25 -1.49
CA VAL A 132 -16.41 -1.86 -0.62
C VAL A 132 -16.74 -3.25 -1.18
N PRO A 133 -16.60 -4.32 -0.38
CA PRO A 133 -16.87 -5.67 -0.86
C PRO A 133 -18.34 -5.81 -1.24
N LEU A 134 -18.58 -6.38 -2.42
CA LEU A 134 -19.89 -6.90 -2.83
C LEU A 134 -19.95 -8.41 -2.58
N TRP A 135 -18.81 -9.09 -2.78
CA TRP A 135 -18.64 -10.52 -2.54
C TRP A 135 -17.15 -10.81 -2.33
N THR A 136 -16.83 -11.66 -1.36
CA THR A 136 -15.48 -12.14 -1.07
C THR A 136 -15.53 -13.62 -0.72
N GLU A 137 -14.50 -14.37 -1.09
CA GLU A 137 -14.31 -15.78 -0.69
C GLU A 137 -13.87 -15.93 0.77
#